data_AF-A0A0F9BE26-F1
#
_entry.id   AF-A0A0F9BE26-F1
#
_cell.length_a   1.000
_cell.length_b   1.000
_cell.length_c   1.000
_cell.angle_alpha   90.00
_cell.angle_beta   90.00
_cell.angle_gamma   90.00
#
_symmetry.space_group_name_H-M   'P 1'
#
loop_
_entity.id
_entity.type
_entity.pdbx_description
1 polymer ?
#
loop_
_entity_poly.entity_id
_entity_poly.type
_entity_poly.pdbx_seq_one_letter_code
_entity_poly.pdbx_strand_id
1 'polypeptide(L)'
;VQLMSIGQSPVNTLTDTGIKDVEIARLILHNTSREIQDESWEWNTDYAYEISPDGNDRILVPSNCLSIDPTSRADDWVQRYDSANSAQSMYDLNEQTFERTKVLKVDIVWFYSFEQLPNSARNYIAQLAGQKFQAKHVSSELLFKFEENDVQRARAILMRNSHRVRDRNLLVGGDFTNVIFHRRRNP
;
A
#
# COMPACT_ATOMS: atom_id res chain seq x y z
N VAL A 1 -10.36 -16.79 -7.43
CA VAL A 1 -9.54 -17.99 -7.73
C VAL A 1 -8.80 -18.46 -6.46
N GLN A 2 -9.49 -18.58 -5.32
CA GLN A 2 -8.83 -18.88 -4.04
C GLN A 2 -9.66 -19.77 -3.10
N LEU A 3 -10.31 -20.79 -3.68
CA LEU A 3 -10.97 -21.84 -2.90
C LEU A 3 -10.62 -23.26 -3.41
N MET A 4 -9.67 -23.39 -4.35
CA MET A 4 -9.30 -24.71 -4.90
C MET A 4 -8.14 -25.41 -4.18
N SER A 5 -7.44 -24.76 -3.25
CA SER A 5 -6.27 -25.38 -2.57
C SER A 5 -6.63 -26.16 -1.30
N ILE A 6 -7.89 -26.13 -0.88
CA ILE A 6 -8.40 -26.90 0.25
C ILE A 6 -9.68 -27.52 -0.28
N GLY A 7 -9.78 -28.86 -0.33
CA GLY A 7 -10.87 -29.61 -0.96
C GLY A 7 -12.25 -29.42 -0.31
N GLN A 8 -12.72 -28.19 -0.20
CA GLN A 8 -13.99 -27.76 0.35
C GLN A 8 -14.74 -27.02 -0.75
N SER A 9 -16.00 -27.43 -0.97
CA SER A 9 -16.85 -26.84 -2.00
C SER A 9 -17.06 -25.34 -1.76
N PRO A 10 -17.14 -24.51 -2.84
CA PRO A 10 -17.37 -23.08 -2.70
C PRO A 10 -18.76 -22.84 -2.07
N VAL A 11 -18.79 -22.13 -0.93
CA VAL A 11 -20.04 -21.80 -0.25
C VAL A 11 -20.61 -20.52 -0.85
N ASN A 12 -21.89 -20.57 -1.25
CA ASN A 12 -22.58 -19.53 -2.02
C ASN A 12 -23.11 -18.34 -1.20
N THR A 13 -22.92 -18.29 0.12
CA THR A 13 -23.39 -17.17 0.95
C THR A 13 -22.48 -16.97 2.16
N LEU A 14 -21.89 -15.76 2.27
CA LEU A 14 -20.91 -15.35 3.29
C LEU A 14 -21.53 -14.91 4.63
N THR A 15 -22.83 -15.10 4.83
CA THR A 15 -23.54 -14.53 5.99
C THR A 15 -23.76 -15.50 7.14
N ASP A 16 -23.55 -16.81 6.96
CA ASP A 16 -23.87 -17.76 8.03
C ASP A 16 -23.13 -19.11 7.89
N THR A 17 -21.80 -19.08 7.91
CA THR A 17 -21.05 -20.32 8.13
C THR A 17 -20.21 -20.17 9.39
N GLY A 18 -20.67 -20.78 10.49
CA GLY A 18 -19.94 -20.95 11.76
C GLY A 18 -18.67 -21.81 11.63
N ILE A 19 -17.93 -21.67 10.55
CA ILE A 19 -16.64 -22.29 10.27
C ILE A 19 -15.59 -21.23 10.61
N LYS A 20 -15.03 -21.32 11.83
CA LYS A 20 -13.98 -20.42 12.34
C LYS A 20 -12.84 -20.21 11.33
N ASP A 21 -12.56 -21.21 10.51
CA ASP A 21 -11.51 -21.16 9.49
C ASP A 21 -11.77 -20.13 8.38
N VAL A 22 -13.04 -19.85 8.04
CA VAL A 22 -13.39 -18.85 7.00
C VAL A 22 -13.14 -17.42 7.52
N GLU A 23 -13.50 -17.13 8.77
CA GLU A 23 -13.22 -15.84 9.39
C GLU A 23 -11.72 -15.61 9.55
N ILE A 24 -10.97 -16.64 9.96
CA ILE A 24 -9.51 -16.61 10.06
C ILE A 24 -8.88 -16.34 8.68
N ALA A 25 -9.34 -17.04 7.64
CA ALA A 25 -8.85 -16.83 6.28
C ALA A 25 -9.12 -15.40 5.79
N ARG A 26 -10.31 -14.85 6.06
CA ARG A 26 -10.66 -13.46 5.71
C ARG A 26 -9.78 -12.45 6.43
N LEU A 27 -9.54 -12.65 7.72
CA LEU A 27 -8.65 -11.79 8.51
C LEU A 27 -7.21 -11.84 7.99
N ILE A 28 -6.70 -13.04 7.68
CA ILE A 28 -5.35 -13.22 7.11
C ILE A 28 -5.25 -12.53 5.74
N LEU A 29 -6.26 -12.67 4.88
CA LEU A 29 -6.28 -11.99 3.59
C LEU A 29 -6.29 -10.46 3.76
N HIS A 30 -7.12 -9.93 4.66
CA HIS A 30 -7.19 -8.50 4.91
C HIS A 30 -5.86 -7.93 5.44
N ASN A 31 -5.27 -8.60 6.44
CA ASN A 31 -4.00 -8.19 7.02
C ASN A 31 -2.85 -8.27 6.00
N THR A 32 -2.80 -9.35 5.23
CA THR A 32 -1.79 -9.52 4.16
C THR A 32 -1.97 -8.46 3.07
N SER A 33 -3.21 -8.13 2.72
CA SER A 33 -3.49 -7.07 1.75
C SER A 33 -3.03 -5.70 2.23
N ARG A 34 -3.21 -5.38 3.53
CA ARG A 34 -2.71 -4.16 4.14
C ARG A 34 -1.19 -4.12 4.16
N GLU A 35 -0.54 -5.20 4.60
CA GLU A 35 0.93 -5.34 4.64
C GLU A 35 1.57 -5.11 3.27
N ILE A 36 1.05 -5.72 2.20
CA ILE A 36 1.61 -5.55 0.86
C ILE A 36 1.34 -4.15 0.30
N GLN A 37 0.19 -3.54 0.61
CA GLN A 37 -0.11 -2.18 0.18
C GLN A 37 0.78 -1.14 0.88
N ASP A 38 1.18 -1.41 2.13
CA ASP A 38 2.06 -0.55 2.91
C ASP A 38 3.48 -0.43 2.29
N GLU A 39 3.92 -1.45 1.54
CA GLU A 39 5.19 -1.43 0.78
C GLU A 39 5.25 -0.34 -0.30
N SER A 40 4.14 0.36 -0.58
CA SER A 40 4.03 1.47 -1.53
C SER A 40 4.34 1.07 -2.97
N TRP A 41 3.29 0.98 -3.78
CA TRP A 41 3.35 0.63 -5.20
C TRP A 41 2.81 1.76 -6.07
N GLU A 42 3.15 1.73 -7.36
CA GLU A 42 2.75 2.80 -8.31
C GLU A 42 1.23 2.98 -8.42
N TRP A 43 0.47 1.93 -8.13
CA TRP A 43 -0.98 1.93 -8.22
C TRP A 43 -1.66 2.39 -6.92
N ASN A 44 -0.94 2.48 -5.81
CA ASN A 44 -1.48 3.00 -4.54
C ASN A 44 -0.67 4.13 -3.91
N THR A 45 0.31 4.68 -4.61
CA THR A 45 1.08 5.84 -4.16
C THR A 45 0.86 6.99 -5.12
N ASP A 46 0.32 8.09 -4.61
CA ASP A 46 0.27 9.36 -5.32
C ASP A 46 1.36 10.28 -4.78
N TYR A 47 2.17 10.85 -5.68
CA TYR A 47 3.22 11.80 -5.35
C TYR A 47 2.74 13.23 -5.52
N ALA A 48 3.17 14.14 -4.64
CA ALA A 48 2.81 15.55 -4.66
C ALA A 48 1.30 15.81 -4.68
N TYR A 49 0.53 14.96 -3.98
CA TYR A 49 -0.90 15.10 -3.80
C TYR A 49 -1.20 16.34 -2.95
N GLU A 50 -2.07 17.22 -3.44
CA GLU A 50 -2.41 18.48 -2.78
C GLU A 50 -3.58 18.27 -1.81
N ILE A 51 -3.32 18.39 -0.50
CA ILE A 51 -4.37 18.38 0.53
C ILE A 51 -4.64 19.81 0.98
N SER A 52 -5.89 20.22 0.81
CA SER A 52 -6.38 21.51 1.30
C SER A 52 -6.82 21.40 2.76
N PRO A 53 -6.57 22.43 3.58
CA PRO A 53 -7.08 22.46 4.94
C PRO A 53 -8.61 22.56 4.97
N ASP A 54 -9.19 21.97 6.02
CA ASP A 54 -10.63 22.05 6.31
C ASP A 54 -10.98 23.41 6.92
N GLY A 55 -12.27 23.68 7.18
CA GLY A 55 -12.78 24.93 7.74
C GLY A 55 -12.24 25.30 9.13
N ASN A 56 -11.53 24.39 9.80
CA ASN A 56 -10.83 24.64 11.07
C ASN A 56 -9.32 24.90 10.86
N ASP A 57 -8.88 25.20 9.63
CA ASP A 57 -7.48 25.37 9.24
C ASP A 57 -6.61 24.14 9.56
N ARG A 58 -7.14 22.93 9.37
CA ARG A 58 -6.41 21.68 9.65
C ARG A 58 -6.34 20.79 8.44
N ILE A 59 -5.22 20.10 8.27
CA ILE A 59 -5.04 19.11 7.22
C ILE A 59 -5.47 17.75 7.78
N LEU A 60 -6.67 17.31 7.41
CA LEU A 60 -7.20 16.01 7.81
C LEU A 60 -6.57 14.89 6.98
N VAL A 61 -6.14 13.82 7.64
CA VAL A 61 -5.64 12.63 6.96
C VAL A 61 -6.84 11.77 6.53
N PRO A 62 -6.95 11.41 5.24
CA PRO A 62 -8.02 10.56 4.75
C PRO A 62 -8.08 9.21 5.48
N SER A 63 -9.29 8.69 5.74
CA SER A 63 -9.48 7.45 6.50
C SER A 63 -8.96 6.18 5.80
N ASN A 64 -8.83 6.23 4.48
CA ASN A 64 -8.29 5.16 3.65
C ASN A 64 -6.78 5.34 3.36
N CYS A 65 -6.11 6.27 4.02
CA CYS A 65 -4.67 6.45 3.93
C CYS A 65 -3.95 5.40 4.81
N LEU A 66 -2.93 4.75 4.26
CA LEU A 66 -1.99 3.90 5.00
C LEU A 66 -0.84 4.73 5.58
N SER A 67 -0.24 5.56 4.74
CA SER A 67 0.90 6.38 5.08
C SER A 67 0.83 7.71 4.33
N ILE A 68 1.26 8.78 4.98
CA ILE A 68 1.28 10.14 4.44
C ILE A 68 2.58 10.81 4.87
N ASP A 69 3.31 11.37 3.91
CA ASP A 69 4.59 12.04 4.13
C ASP A 69 4.64 13.34 3.32
N PRO A 70 5.18 14.45 3.83
CA PRO A 70 5.32 15.68 3.04
C PRO A 70 6.31 15.49 1.88
N THR A 71 5.92 15.90 0.67
CA THR A 71 6.80 15.79 -0.50
C THR A 71 8.04 16.70 -0.37
N SER A 72 7.89 17.83 0.33
CA SER A 72 8.95 18.81 0.54
C SER A 72 9.72 18.49 1.82
N ARG A 73 11.04 18.30 1.70
CA ARG A 73 11.93 18.11 2.86
C ARG A 73 11.98 19.29 3.83
N ALA A 74 11.48 20.45 3.42
CA ALA A 74 11.43 21.64 4.27
C ALA A 74 10.17 21.65 5.17
N ASP A 75 9.13 20.88 4.80
CA ASP A 75 7.91 20.76 5.59
C ASP A 75 8.05 19.51 6.48
N ASP A 76 8.31 19.69 7.78
CA ASP A 76 8.42 18.59 8.75
C ASP A 76 7.07 18.33 9.42
N TRP A 77 6.14 17.74 8.65
CA TRP A 77 4.78 17.44 9.09
C TRP A 77 4.59 15.94 9.27
N VAL A 78 4.01 15.53 10.38
CA VAL A 78 3.77 14.12 10.71
C VAL A 78 2.31 13.84 11.01
N GLN A 79 1.85 12.63 10.71
CA GLN A 79 0.52 12.19 11.11
C GLN A 79 0.43 12.07 12.63
N ARG A 80 -0.55 12.75 13.24
CA ARG A 80 -0.84 12.65 14.68
C ARG A 80 -2.35 12.74 14.92
N TYR A 81 -2.81 12.06 15.97
CA TYR A 81 -4.19 12.18 16.43
C TYR A 81 -4.42 13.57 17.03
N ASP A 82 -5.31 14.34 16.41
CA ASP A 82 -5.78 15.62 16.94
C ASP A 82 -7.00 15.37 17.84
N SER A 83 -6.83 15.63 19.15
CA SER A 83 -7.89 15.49 20.14
C SER A 83 -9.04 16.48 19.94
N ALA A 84 -8.79 17.63 19.29
CA ALA A 84 -9.80 18.66 19.10
C ALA A 84 -10.81 18.31 18.00
N ASN A 85 -10.37 17.67 16.90
CA ASN A 85 -11.26 17.20 15.83
C ASN A 85 -11.58 15.69 15.91
N SER A 86 -11.03 14.98 16.89
CA SER A 86 -11.16 13.52 17.03
C SER A 86 -10.80 12.75 15.74
N ALA A 87 -9.79 13.25 15.03
CA ALA A 87 -9.38 12.75 13.72
C ALA A 87 -7.86 12.72 13.59
N GLN A 88 -7.35 11.86 12.71
CA GLN A 88 -5.95 11.90 12.32
C GLN A 88 -5.72 13.16 11.47
N SER A 89 -4.78 14.00 11.89
CA SER A 89 -4.44 15.25 11.21
C SER A 89 -2.93 15.33 11.04
N MET A 90 -2.47 16.14 10.09
CA MET A 90 -1.05 16.45 9.96
C MET A 90 -0.65 17.46 11.04
N TYR A 91 0.47 17.20 11.70
CA TYR A 91 1.03 18.01 12.78
C TYR A 91 2.41 18.53 12.37
N ASP A 92 2.62 19.83 12.46
CA ASP A 92 3.92 20.46 12.21
C ASP A 92 4.86 20.23 13.40
N LEU A 93 6.03 19.63 13.17
CA LEU A 93 7.04 19.43 14.20
C LEU A 93 7.86 20.70 14.51
N ASN A 94 7.98 21.62 13.55
CA ASN A 94 8.73 22.86 13.72
C ASN A 94 7.96 23.85 14.58
N GLU A 95 6.70 24.11 14.20
CA GLU A 95 5.83 25.08 14.89
C GLU A 95 4.98 24.43 16.00
N GLN A 96 5.00 23.10 16.10
CA GLN A 96 4.25 22.33 17.10
C GLN A 96 2.74 22.60 17.07
N THR A 97 2.19 22.76 15.86
CA THR A 97 0.79 23.11 15.65
C THR A 97 0.11 22.16 14.65
N PHE A 98 -1.22 22.11 14.71
CA PHE A 98 -2.06 21.44 13.70
C PHE A 98 -2.61 22.43 12.67
N GLU A 99 -2.41 23.72 12.89
CA GLU A 99 -3.01 24.79 12.08
C GLU A 99 -2.19 25.06 10.83
N ARG A 100 -2.84 25.03 9.68
CA ARG A 100 -2.28 25.36 8.37
C ARG A 100 -3.36 25.94 7.46
N THR A 101 -3.14 27.16 7.00
CA THR A 101 -4.05 27.83 6.05
C THR A 101 -3.70 27.56 4.59
N LYS A 102 -2.49 27.05 4.30
CA LYS A 102 -2.01 26.79 2.93
C LYS A 102 -2.11 25.32 2.57
N VAL A 103 -2.34 25.04 1.29
CA VAL A 103 -2.27 23.69 0.73
C VAL A 103 -0.92 23.04 1.05
N LEU A 104 -0.94 21.77 1.49
CA LEU A 104 0.25 20.95 1.70
C LEU A 104 0.35 19.89 0.60
N LYS A 105 1.56 19.72 0.06
CA LYS A 105 1.87 18.65 -0.88
C LYS A 105 2.41 17.45 -0.12
N VAL A 106 1.75 16.32 -0.28
CA VAL A 106 2.11 15.07 0.39
C VAL A 106 2.24 13.94 -0.61
N ASP A 107 3.11 13.01 -0.29
CA ASP A 107 3.15 11.70 -0.89
C ASP A 107 2.24 10.80 -0.04
N ILE A 108 1.16 10.30 -0.65
CA ILE A 108 0.12 9.55 0.04
C ILE A 108 0.05 8.12 -0.48
N VAL A 109 -0.04 7.18 0.45
CA VAL A 109 -0.23 5.76 0.18
C VAL A 109 -1.67 5.39 0.53
N TRP A 110 -2.44 4.99 -0.47
CA TRP A 110 -3.83 4.62 -0.32
C TRP A 110 -4.01 3.13 0.01
N PHE A 111 -5.04 2.85 0.79
CA PHE A 111 -5.59 1.52 0.97
C PHE A 111 -6.79 1.31 0.05
N TYR A 112 -6.67 0.34 -0.84
CA TYR A 112 -7.74 -0.13 -1.72
C TYR A 112 -8.29 -1.47 -1.26
N SER A 113 -9.57 -1.70 -1.55
CA SER A 113 -10.18 -3.00 -1.32
C SER A 113 -9.58 -4.05 -2.26
N PHE A 114 -9.61 -5.32 -1.85
CA PHE A 114 -8.99 -6.41 -2.63
C PHE A 114 -9.49 -6.48 -4.08
N GLU A 115 -10.74 -6.11 -4.35
CA GLU A 115 -11.33 -6.15 -5.69
C GLU A 115 -10.79 -5.05 -6.61
N GLN A 116 -10.46 -3.90 -6.04
CA GLN A 116 -9.94 -2.72 -6.75
C GLN A 116 -8.46 -2.84 -7.13
N LEU A 117 -7.77 -3.83 -6.56
CA LEU A 117 -6.35 -4.05 -6.82
C LEU A 117 -6.09 -4.58 -8.24
N PRO A 118 -4.94 -4.22 -8.85
CA PRO A 118 -4.50 -4.80 -10.11
C PRO A 118 -4.39 -6.32 -10.04
N ASN A 119 -4.62 -7.01 -11.17
CA ASN A 119 -4.65 -8.47 -11.19
C ASN A 119 -3.36 -9.13 -10.66
N SER A 120 -2.18 -8.55 -10.96
CA SER A 120 -0.91 -9.06 -10.42
C SER A 120 -0.78 -8.90 -8.91
N ALA A 121 -1.26 -7.79 -8.35
CA ALA A 121 -1.25 -7.56 -6.91
C ALA A 121 -2.23 -8.51 -6.20
N ARG A 122 -3.45 -8.68 -6.74
CA ARG A 122 -4.43 -9.65 -6.23
C ARG A 122 -3.87 -11.06 -6.19
N ASN A 123 -3.24 -11.51 -7.28
CA ASN A 123 -2.67 -12.85 -7.36
C ASN A 123 -1.55 -13.07 -6.34
N TYR A 124 -0.69 -12.07 -6.11
CA TYR A 124 0.38 -12.17 -5.12
C TYR A 124 -0.17 -12.19 -3.70
N ILE A 125 -1.05 -11.24 -3.34
CA ILE A 125 -1.68 -11.16 -2.01
C ILE A 125 -2.47 -12.42 -1.70
N ALA A 126 -3.20 -12.92 -2.69
CA ALA A 126 -3.88 -14.21 -2.61
C ALA A 126 -2.91 -15.33 -2.21
N GLN A 127 -1.89 -15.60 -3.04
CA GLN A 127 -0.97 -16.72 -2.80
C GLN A 127 -0.25 -16.59 -1.46
N LEU A 128 0.17 -15.38 -1.10
CA LEU A 128 0.81 -15.11 0.19
C LEU A 128 -0.14 -15.33 1.38
N ALA A 129 -1.40 -14.88 1.28
CA ALA A 129 -2.41 -15.13 2.31
C ALA A 129 -2.71 -16.62 2.46
N GLY A 130 -2.76 -17.36 1.34
CA GLY A 130 -2.91 -18.81 1.32
C GLY A 130 -1.77 -19.52 2.02
N GLN A 131 -0.52 -19.14 1.71
CA GLN A 131 0.66 -19.69 2.38
C GLN A 131 0.66 -19.39 3.89
N LYS A 132 0.32 -18.16 4.29
CA LYS A 132 0.21 -17.78 5.72
C LYS A 132 -0.91 -18.54 6.44
N PHE A 133 -2.01 -18.83 5.76
CA PHE A 133 -3.09 -19.66 6.29
C PHE A 133 -2.61 -21.12 6.47
N GLN A 134 -2.00 -21.69 5.43
CA GLN A 134 -1.51 -23.07 5.49
C GLN A 134 -0.43 -23.27 6.56
N ALA A 135 0.50 -22.33 6.69
CA ALA A 135 1.53 -22.37 7.74
C ALA A 135 0.94 -22.40 9.17
N LYS A 136 -0.27 -21.86 9.37
CA LYS A 136 -0.96 -21.87 10.67
C LYS A 136 -1.76 -23.16 10.92
N HIS A 137 -2.22 -23.83 9.87
CA HIS A 137 -3.14 -24.99 9.98
C HIS A 137 -2.49 -26.34 9.65
N VAL A 138 -1.41 -26.37 8.86
CA VAL A 138 -0.81 -27.59 8.32
C VAL A 138 0.71 -27.60 8.55
N SER A 139 1.20 -28.58 9.32
CA SER A 139 2.62 -28.73 9.65
C SER A 139 3.43 -29.51 8.59
N SER A 140 3.09 -29.38 7.31
CA SER A 140 3.81 -30.07 6.22
C SER A 140 4.85 -29.17 5.58
N GLU A 141 6.13 -29.44 5.85
CA GLU A 141 7.26 -28.67 5.32
C GLU A 141 7.37 -28.78 3.78
N LEU A 142 6.97 -29.91 3.20
CA LEU A 142 7.08 -30.15 1.75
C LEU A 142 6.06 -29.32 0.96
N LEU A 143 4.81 -29.23 1.44
CA LEU A 143 3.79 -28.37 0.82
C LEU A 143 4.18 -26.90 0.94
N PHE A 144 4.72 -26.48 2.08
CA PHE A 144 5.19 -25.12 2.30
C PHE A 144 6.27 -24.70 1.29
N LYS A 145 7.22 -25.60 0.95
CA LYS A 145 8.27 -25.34 -0.06
C LYS A 145 7.72 -25.18 -1.48
N PHE A 146 6.68 -25.92 -1.86
CA PHE A 146 6.04 -25.73 -3.16
C PHE A 146 5.33 -24.38 -3.24
N GLU A 147 4.58 -24.02 -2.20
CA GLU A 147 3.90 -22.73 -2.11
C GLU A 147 4.89 -21.55 -2.12
N GLU A 148 6.06 -21.70 -1.49
CA GLU A 148 7.09 -20.67 -1.50
C GLU A 148 7.56 -20.34 -2.93
N ASN A 149 7.78 -21.34 -3.77
CA ASN A 149 8.18 -21.13 -5.17
C ASN A 149 7.10 -20.40 -5.96
N ASP A 150 5.82 -20.71 -5.73
CA ASP A 150 4.70 -20.06 -6.40
C ASP A 150 4.53 -18.60 -5.93
N VAL A 151 4.63 -18.35 -4.62
CA VAL A 151 4.60 -17.00 -4.04
C VAL A 151 5.75 -16.15 -4.60
N GLN A 152 6.97 -16.70 -4.69
CA GLN A 152 8.12 -16.02 -5.27
C GLN A 152 7.88 -15.68 -6.76
N ARG A 153 7.32 -16.60 -7.53
CA ARG A 153 6.95 -16.35 -8.93
C ARG A 153 5.89 -15.25 -9.05
N ALA A 154 4.87 -15.25 -8.19
CA ALA A 154 3.85 -14.21 -8.17
C ALA A 154 4.43 -12.83 -7.81
N ARG A 155 5.36 -12.77 -6.86
CA ARG A 155 6.10 -11.55 -6.51
C ARG A 155 6.93 -11.04 -7.69
N ALA A 156 7.64 -11.93 -8.39
CA ALA A 156 8.43 -11.56 -9.56
C ALA A 156 7.55 -10.96 -10.68
N ILE A 157 6.34 -11.50 -10.88
CA ILE A 157 5.37 -10.95 -11.84
C ILE A 157 4.90 -9.56 -11.42
N LEU A 158 4.60 -9.36 -10.13
CA LEU A 158 4.20 -8.06 -9.58
C LEU A 158 5.32 -7.01 -9.78
N MET A 159 6.55 -7.34 -9.40
CA MET A 159 7.72 -6.47 -9.59
C MET A 159 7.95 -6.15 -11.06
N ARG A 160 7.87 -7.14 -11.95
CA ARG A 160 8.01 -6.91 -13.39
C ARG A 160 6.95 -5.96 -13.93
N ASN A 161 5.71 -6.06 -13.45
CA ASN A 161 4.65 -5.15 -13.85
C ASN A 161 4.89 -3.73 -13.32
N SER A 162 5.29 -3.60 -12.05
CA SER A 162 5.69 -2.32 -11.46
C SER A 162 6.81 -1.65 -12.25
N HIS A 163 7.90 -2.38 -12.57
CA HIS A 163 9.00 -1.87 -13.38
C HIS A 163 8.55 -1.39 -14.77
N ARG A 164 7.63 -2.11 -15.42
CA ARG A 164 7.06 -1.71 -16.71
C ARG A 164 6.18 -0.47 -16.61
N VAL A 165 5.52 -0.22 -15.47
CA VAL A 165 4.71 0.99 -15.29
C VAL A 165 5.58 2.20 -14.98
N ARG A 166 6.66 2.00 -14.22
CA ARG A 166 7.56 3.11 -13.83
C ARG A 166 8.42 3.64 -14.96
N ASP A 167 8.64 2.86 -16.02
CA ASP A 167 9.50 3.20 -17.18
C ASP A 167 10.79 3.94 -16.76
N ARG A 168 11.40 3.50 -15.65
CA ARG A 168 12.56 4.19 -15.07
C ARG A 168 13.78 3.93 -15.95
N ASN A 169 14.22 4.98 -16.64
CA ASN A 169 15.47 4.99 -17.40
C ASN A 169 16.62 5.54 -16.55
N LEU A 170 17.75 4.83 -16.50
CA LEU A 170 18.95 5.23 -15.75
C LEU A 170 19.55 6.56 -16.23
N LEU A 171 19.36 6.90 -17.51
CA LEU A 171 19.98 8.08 -18.13
C LEU A 171 19.22 9.39 -17.90
N VAL A 172 17.92 9.31 -17.61
CA VAL A 172 17.02 10.49 -17.53
C VAL A 172 16.26 10.55 -16.20
N GLY A 173 16.10 9.43 -15.50
CA GLY A 173 15.28 9.35 -14.29
C GLY A 173 15.98 9.73 -12.98
N GLY A 174 17.29 9.97 -12.99
CA GLY A 174 18.02 10.45 -11.82
C GLY A 174 18.22 11.96 -11.89
N ASP A 175 17.82 12.69 -10.85
CA ASP A 175 18.09 14.14 -10.72
C ASP A 175 19.58 14.47 -10.92
N PHE A 176 20.47 13.54 -10.56
CA PHE A 176 21.91 13.68 -10.73
C PHE A 176 22.40 13.42 -12.17
N THR A 177 21.82 12.46 -12.91
CA THR A 177 22.28 12.15 -14.28
C THR A 177 21.77 13.16 -15.30
N ASN A 178 20.55 13.69 -15.10
CA ASN A 178 19.98 14.71 -15.98
C ASN A 178 20.82 16.00 -16.02
N VAL A 179 21.45 16.39 -14.92
CA VAL A 179 22.31 17.59 -14.86
C VAL A 179 23.62 17.41 -15.64
N ILE A 180 24.14 16.17 -15.76
CA ILE A 180 25.39 15.88 -16.47
C ILE A 180 25.18 15.86 -18.00
N PHE A 181 24.06 15.31 -18.47
CA PHE A 181 23.78 15.19 -19.90
C PHE A 181 23.20 16.46 -20.53
N HIS A 182 22.58 17.35 -19.75
CA HIS A 182 22.07 18.64 -20.23
C HIS A 182 23.09 19.75 -19.99
N ARG A 183 24.02 19.94 -20.92
CA ARG A 183 24.90 21.12 -20.93
C ARG A 183 24.04 22.36 -21.22
N ARG A 184 23.79 23.21 -20.22
CA ARG A 184 23.17 24.53 -20.42
C ARG A 184 23.95 25.26 -21.51
N ARG A 185 23.33 25.47 -22.69
CA ARG A 185 23.80 26.51 -23.62
C ARG A 185 23.54 27.84 -22.93
N ASN A 186 24.61 28.48 -22.46
CA ASN A 186 24.54 29.89 -22.07
C ASN A 186 24.11 30.72 -23.30
N PRO A 187 23.30 31.77 -23.12
CA PRO A 187 22.97 32.72 -24.19
C PRO A 187 24.21 33.46 -24.70
#